data_AF-A0A3D2IL69-F1
#
_entry.id   AF-A0A3D2IL69-F1
#
_cell.length_a   1.000
_cell.length_b   1.000
_cell.length_c   1.000
_cell.angle_alpha   90.00
_cell.angle_beta   90.00
_cell.angle_gamma   90.00
#
_symmetry.space_group_name_H-M   'P 1'
#
loop_
_entity.id
_entity.type
_entity.pdbx_description
1 polymer ?
#
loop_
_entity_poly.entity_id
_entity_poly.type
_entity_poly.pdbx_seq_one_letter_code
_entity_poly.pdbx_strand_id
1 'polypeptide(L)'
;VAWGGTTMFLESFHQGDIIGVDLQIPDHLRDATAFKGNIRFLIGDSVLSAEVIKRFVGDRSCMVVVDSMHTHKHVLEELNAFSDIVTPGCYMVVCDTLVD
;
A
#
# COMPACT_ATOMS: atom_id res chain seq x y z
N VAL A 1 1.67 0.68 6.46
CA VAL A 1 2.38 1.93 6.84
C VAL A 1 2.76 1.84 8.31
N ALA A 2 4.01 1.55 8.68
CA ALA A 2 4.48 1.87 10.05
C ALA A 2 5.54 2.99 9.97
N TRP A 3 5.35 4.06 10.74
CA TRP A 3 6.12 5.33 10.72
C TRP A 3 6.26 6.08 9.39
N GLY A 4 5.84 5.51 8.25
CA GLY A 4 5.78 6.18 6.95
C GLY A 4 7.05 6.09 6.10
N GLY A 5 8.07 5.33 6.53
CA GLY A 5 9.37 5.26 5.85
C GLY A 5 9.28 4.80 4.40
N THR A 6 8.66 3.64 4.14
CA THR A 6 8.49 3.11 2.77
C THR A 6 7.67 4.05 1.90
N THR A 7 6.61 4.65 2.46
CA THR A 7 5.75 5.60 1.76
C THR A 7 6.53 6.84 1.32
N MET A 8 7.33 7.43 2.23
CA MET A 8 8.24 8.55 1.90
C MET A 8 9.31 8.16 0.89
N PHE A 9 9.87 6.96 1.04
CA PHE A 9 10.90 6.47 0.14
C PHE A 9 10.34 6.39 -1.29
N LEU A 10 9.19 5.73 -1.50
CA LEU A 10 8.55 5.66 -2.81
C LEU A 10 8.25 7.06 -3.39
N GLU A 11 7.79 7.98 -2.55
CA GLU A 11 7.49 9.35 -2.94
C GLU A 11 8.72 10.15 -3.38
N SER A 12 9.89 9.82 -2.83
CA SER A 12 11.12 10.52 -3.16
C SER A 12 11.52 10.38 -4.64
N PHE A 13 11.19 9.27 -5.30
CA PHE A 13 11.54 9.00 -6.71
C PHE A 13 10.34 8.73 -7.63
N HIS A 14 9.12 8.58 -7.12
CA HIS A 14 7.91 8.42 -7.94
C HIS A 14 7.07 9.70 -7.97
N GLN A 15 6.52 10.04 -9.15
CA GLN A 15 5.67 11.22 -9.33
C GLN A 15 4.15 10.92 -9.28
N GLY A 16 3.74 9.65 -9.29
CA GLY A 16 2.33 9.26 -9.19
C GLY A 16 1.80 9.27 -7.76
N ASP A 17 0.50 9.01 -7.62
CA ASP A 17 -0.15 8.88 -6.32
C ASP A 17 0.38 7.65 -5.56
N ILE A 18 0.57 7.80 -4.25
CA ILE A 18 0.96 6.72 -3.34
C ILE A 18 -0.14 6.55 -2.31
N ILE A 19 -0.63 5.32 -2.15
CA ILE A 19 -1.66 5.00 -1.17
C ILE A 19 -1.02 4.17 -0.05
N GLY A 20 -1.00 4.72 1.16
CA GLY A 20 -0.57 4.02 2.35
C GLY A 20 -1.79 3.51 3.12
N VAL A 21 -1.90 2.20 3.31
CA VAL A 21 -2.98 1.58 4.08
C VAL A 21 -2.43 1.06 5.40
N ASP A 22 -3.14 1.30 6.48
CA ASP A 22 -2.84 0.73 7.79
C ASP A 22 -4.03 0.80 8.75
N LEU A 23 -4.07 -0.06 9.76
CA LEU A 23 -5.07 -0.01 10.82
C LEU A 23 -4.91 1.27 11.66
N GLN A 24 -3.69 1.77 11.77
CA GLN A 24 -3.40 3.00 12.51
C GLN A 24 -2.39 3.88 11.76
N ILE A 25 -2.78 5.14 11.55
CA ILE A 25 -1.89 6.15 10.96
C ILE A 25 -1.45 7.12 12.05
N PRO A 26 -0.14 7.15 12.39
CA PRO A 26 0.42 8.09 13.36
C PRO A 26 0.14 9.55 13.03
N ASP A 27 -0.06 10.37 14.06
CA ASP A 27 -0.42 11.79 13.92
C ASP A 27 0.64 12.59 13.15
N HIS A 28 1.93 12.28 13.35
CA HIS A 28 3.02 12.97 12.65
C HIS A 28 2.96 12.79 11.12
N LEU A 29 2.33 11.73 10.61
CA LEU A 29 2.11 11.54 9.17
C LEU A 29 0.89 12.29 8.66
N ARG A 30 -0.07 12.60 9.52
CA ARG A 30 -1.24 13.41 9.14
C ARG A 30 -0.86 14.88 9.01
N ASP A 31 0.03 15.32 9.90
CA ASP A 31 0.48 16.71 10.00
C ASP A 31 1.80 16.96 9.24
N ALA A 32 2.35 15.95 8.56
CA ALA A 32 3.62 16.06 7.87
C ALA A 32 3.53 17.01 6.67
N THR A 33 4.23 18.14 6.78
CA THR A 33 4.44 19.11 5.71
C THR A 33 5.54 18.71 4.73
N ALA A 34 6.29 17.65 5.04
CA ALA A 34 7.43 17.18 4.25
C ALA A 34 7.03 16.43 2.97
N PHE A 35 5.77 16.01 2.85
CA PHE A 35 5.29 15.32 1.66
C PHE A 35 5.07 16.30 0.49
N LYS A 36 5.35 15.83 -0.73
CA LYS A 36 5.08 16.51 -2.01
C LYS A 36 3.58 16.62 -2.33
N GLY A 37 2.72 16.02 -1.50
CA GLY A 37 1.26 16.11 -1.62
C GLY A 37 0.60 14.99 -2.44
N ASN A 38 1.35 13.99 -2.88
CA ASN A 38 0.87 12.83 -3.64
C ASN A 38 0.66 11.56 -2.79
N ILE A 39 0.84 11.63 -1.47
CA ILE A 39 0.56 10.52 -0.55
C ILE A 39 -0.86 10.64 0.01
N ARG A 40 -1.60 9.54 -0.01
CA ARG A 40 -2.92 9.40 0.60
C ARG A 40 -2.89 8.26 1.61
N PHE A 41 -3.27 8.55 2.84
CA PHE A 41 -3.41 7.52 3.87
C PHE A 41 -4.85 7.05 3.97
N LEU A 42 -5.04 5.73 4.02
CA LEU A 42 -6.31 5.07 4.27
C LEU A 42 -6.21 4.30 5.58
N ILE A 43 -7.09 4.62 6.52
CA ILE A 43 -7.18 3.89 7.79
C ILE A 43 -8.10 2.69 7.58
N GLY A 44 -7.57 1.48 7.71
CA GLY A 44 -8.32 0.25 7.54
C GLY A 44 -7.45 -0.98 7.32
N ASP A 45 -8.11 -2.13 7.31
CA ASP A 45 -7.53 -3.40 6.90
C ASP A 45 -7.27 -3.41 5.38
N SER A 46 -6.15 -3.98 4.95
CA SER A 46 -5.73 -3.98 3.54
C SER A 46 -6.72 -4.73 2.64
N VAL A 47 -7.18 -5.91 3.07
CA VAL A 47 -8.12 -6.76 2.32
C VAL A 47 -9.48 -6.08 2.23
N LEU A 48 -10.01 -5.57 3.35
CA LEU A 48 -11.30 -4.87 3.36
C LEU A 48 -11.27 -3.55 2.57
N SER A 49 -10.11 -2.92 2.46
CA SER A 49 -9.92 -1.67 1.71
C SER A 49 -9.69 -1.89 0.22
N ALA A 50 -9.51 -3.14 -0.23
CA ALA A 50 -9.06 -3.44 -1.58
C ALA A 50 -9.97 -2.82 -2.65
N GLU A 51 -11.30 -2.96 -2.54
CA GLU A 51 -12.23 -2.44 -3.55
C GLU A 51 -12.12 -0.92 -3.73
N VAL A 52 -11.99 -0.17 -2.63
CA VAL A 52 -11.82 1.29 -2.67
C VAL A 52 -10.50 1.65 -3.37
N ILE A 53 -9.44 0.89 -3.08
CA ILE A 53 -8.13 1.06 -3.72
C ILE A 53 -8.22 0.77 -5.22
N LYS A 54 -8.89 -0.32 -5.65
CA LYS A 54 -9.06 -0.64 -7.08
C LYS A 54 -9.78 0.48 -7.83
N ARG A 55 -10.87 0.99 -7.25
CA ARG A 55 -11.64 2.11 -7.82
C ARG A 55 -10.80 3.38 -7.90
N PHE A 56 -9.95 3.63 -6.91
CA PHE A 56 -9.03 4.75 -6.96
C PHE A 56 -8.03 4.53 -8.10
N VAL A 57 -7.33 3.41 -8.16
CA VAL A 57 -6.32 3.11 -9.20
C VAL A 57 -6.89 3.29 -10.60
N GLY A 58 -8.07 2.72 -10.89
CA GLY A 58 -8.68 2.78 -12.22
C GLY A 58 -7.78 2.14 -13.28
N ASP A 59 -7.59 2.81 -14.42
CA ASP A 59 -6.77 2.33 -15.54
C ASP A 59 -5.27 2.71 -15.42
N ARG A 60 -4.83 3.21 -14.27
CA ARG A 60 -3.44 3.68 -14.07
C ARG A 60 -2.51 2.50 -13.78
N SER A 61 -1.23 2.67 -14.10
CA SER A 61 -0.21 1.66 -13.78
C SER A 61 -0.05 1.53 -12.26
N CYS A 62 -0.08 0.30 -11.75
CA CYS A 62 -0.05 0.02 -10.32
C CYS A 62 0.99 -1.05 -9.97
N MET A 63 1.76 -0.75 -8.92
CA MET A 63 2.64 -1.67 -8.20
C MET A 63 2.12 -1.77 -6.77
N VAL A 64 2.20 -2.96 -6.17
CA VAL A 64 1.70 -3.21 -4.81
C VAL A 64 2.84 -3.70 -3.94
N VAL A 65 2.91 -3.18 -2.71
CA VAL A 65 3.81 -3.67 -1.65
C VAL A 65 2.95 -4.13 -0.49
N VAL A 66 3.01 -5.41 -0.14
CA VAL A 66 2.30 -5.98 1.01
C VAL A 66 3.29 -6.26 2.13
N ASP A 67 3.05 -5.60 3.26
CA ASP A 67 3.94 -5.53 4.42
C ASP A 67 3.10 -5.29 5.69
N SER A 68 2.06 -6.10 5.87
CA SER A 68 1.02 -5.94 6.88
C SER A 68 1.11 -7.03 7.97
N MET A 69 0.29 -8.08 7.87
CA MET A 69 0.27 -9.24 8.76
C MET A 69 0.79 -10.47 8.02
N HIS A 70 1.88 -11.03 8.51
CA HIS A 70 2.60 -12.11 7.84
C HIS A 70 2.11 -13.51 8.21
N THR A 71 0.79 -13.70 8.32
CA THR A 71 0.21 -15.06 8.42
C THR A 71 -0.09 -15.59 7.02
N HIS A 72 0.10 -16.89 6.78
CA HIS A 72 -0.17 -17.48 5.47
C HIS A 72 -1.57 -17.13 4.94
N LYS A 73 -2.58 -17.19 5.83
CA LYS A 73 -3.97 -16.88 5.48
C LYS A 73 -4.12 -15.43 5.01
N HIS A 74 -3.61 -14.47 5.78
CA HIS A 74 -3.81 -13.05 5.46
C HIS A 74 -3.05 -12.66 4.19
N VAL A 75 -1.81 -13.10 4.03
CA VAL A 75 -1.03 -12.84 2.80
C VAL A 75 -1.75 -13.41 1.58
N LEU A 76 -2.31 -14.62 1.67
CA LEU A 76 -3.10 -15.20 0.57
C LEU A 76 -4.36 -14.36 0.25
N GLU A 77 -5.04 -13.81 1.26
CA GLU A 77 -6.17 -12.92 1.07
C GLU A 77 -5.75 -11.62 0.36
N GLU A 78 -4.62 -11.03 0.72
CA GLU A 78 -4.06 -9.84 0.05
C GLU A 78 -3.66 -10.12 -1.40
N LEU A 79 -2.98 -11.25 -1.65
CA LEU A 79 -2.62 -11.67 -3.01
C LEU A 79 -3.85 -11.80 -3.91
N ASN A 80 -4.90 -12.47 -3.42
CA ASN A 80 -6.16 -12.59 -4.14
C ASN A 80 -6.85 -11.23 -4.32
N ALA A 81 -6.79 -10.36 -3.30
CA ALA A 81 -7.42 -9.06 -3.34
C ALA A 81 -6.76 -8.10 -4.35
N PHE A 82 -5.44 -8.16 -4.54
CA PHE A 82 -4.71 -7.14 -5.31
C PHE A 82 -4.06 -7.64 -6.62
N SER A 83 -4.06 -8.96 -6.88
CA SER A 83 -3.38 -9.52 -8.06
C SER A 83 -3.88 -8.97 -9.41
N ASP A 84 -5.15 -8.61 -9.52
CA ASP A 84 -5.80 -8.13 -10.74
C ASP A 84 -5.55 -6.64 -11.04
N ILE A 85 -5.10 -5.86 -10.06
CA ILE A 85 -4.77 -4.44 -10.26
C ILE A 85 -3.30 -4.20 -10.60
N VAL A 86 -2.42 -5.19 -10.35
CA VAL A 86 -1.00 -5.06 -10.69
C VAL A 86 -0.84 -5.07 -12.20
N THR A 87 -0.28 -4.00 -12.74
CA THR A 87 -0.16 -3.82 -14.19
C THR A 87 0.97 -4.68 -14.76
N PRO A 88 0.83 -5.26 -15.97
CA PRO A 88 1.93 -5.96 -16.62
C PRO A 88 3.21 -5.11 -16.69
N GLY A 89 4.34 -5.68 -16.26
CA GLY A 89 5.62 -4.98 -16.15
C GLY A 89 5.85 -4.26 -14.82
N CYS A 90 4.83 -4.17 -13.96
CA CYS A 90 4.97 -3.78 -12.54
C CYS A 90 5.11 -5.02 -11.65
N TYR A 91 5.27 -4.78 -10.35
CA TYR A 91 5.55 -5.82 -9.36
C TYR A 91 4.49 -5.85 -8.25
N MET A 92 4.31 -7.04 -7.69
CA MET A 92 3.76 -7.23 -6.36
C MET A 92 4.90 -7.70 -5.45
N VAL A 93 5.26 -6.88 -4.48
CA VAL A 93 6.35 -7.19 -3.54
C VAL A 93 5.74 -7.66 -2.24
N VAL A 94 6.04 -8.91 -1.87
CA VAL A 94 5.58 -9.52 -0.61
C VAL A 94 6.72 -9.49 0.39
N CYS A 95 6.55 -8.73 1.46
CA CYS A 95 7.52 -8.61 2.55
C CYS A 95 7.34 -9.73 3.59
N ASP A 96 8.44 -10.03 4.30
CA ASP A 96 8.52 -11.03 5.37
C ASP A 96 7.85 -12.37 5.02
N THR A 97 8.41 -13.04 4.01
CA THR A 97 7.93 -14.32 3.47
C THR A 97 8.18 -15.53 4.39
N LEU A 98 8.72 -15.31 5.59
CA LEU A 98 8.74 -16.32 6.65
C LEU A 98 7.36 -16.33 7.31
N VAL A 99 6.47 -17.14 6.73
CA VAL A 99 5.11 -17.38 7.22
C VAL A 99 5.10 -18.57 8.18
N ASP A 100 4.53 -18.37 9.37
CA ASP A 100 4.03 -19.45 10.25
C ASP A 100 2.61 -19.87 9.85
#